data_AF-A0A0L6UU89-F1
#
_entry.id   AF-A0A0L6UU89-F1
#
_cell.length_a   1.000
_cell.length_b   1.000
_cell.length_c   1.000
_cell.angle_alpha   90.00
_cell.angle_beta   90.00
_cell.angle_gamma   90.00
#
_symmetry.space_group_name_H-M   'P 1'
#
loop_
_entity.id
_entity.type
_entity.pdbx_description
1 polymer ?
#
loop_
_entity_poly.entity_id
_entity_poly.type
_entity_poly.pdbx_seq_one_letter_code
_entity_poly.pdbx_strand_id
1 'polypeptide(L)'
;MITKLIHFLLEQENPGIKATRPPESLVGQLLWRDFFHLQQSQIEHYHQIDGNRICRDFDWRLKDRNPPEKNQDDVEAEKLLRAWANGLTGFPWIDAIMRQLKTEGWMSASLVDLSPRRSQADNLLFCFSHSHHLARHSVACFLTRGHLYISWERGAEVFDDLLIDLDPALNAGNWMWLSASAYFQQYFRVYSPIQFGKKFDPNGDFIRHYCPELKHFPKQFIYQVRTFFASLSSPSPPFPFVFWEAPMAVQKKAKCVIGEGYPKPIVEEKEAREECLRRMKEGYAQNRYGASSGARPLENTRHGPSLSPPPPSNSSKRKLATPTSNPPAQKQLKLNFRSIA
;
A
#
# COMPACT_ATOMS: atom_id res chain seq x y z
N MET A 1 -4.13 -10.20 -27.15
CA MET A 1 -3.47 -9.92 -28.45
C MET A 1 -2.41 -8.81 -28.31
N ILE A 2 -2.74 -7.69 -27.67
CA ILE A 2 -1.80 -6.58 -27.35
C ILE A 2 -0.57 -7.03 -26.52
N THR A 3 -0.75 -7.88 -25.51
CA THR A 3 0.34 -8.39 -24.65
C THR A 3 1.46 -9.10 -25.41
N LYS A 4 1.10 -9.91 -26.42
CA LYS A 4 2.07 -10.62 -27.27
C LYS A 4 2.78 -9.68 -28.24
N LEU A 5 2.10 -8.63 -28.70
CA LEU A 5 2.66 -7.62 -29.61
C LEU A 5 3.68 -6.74 -28.88
N ILE A 6 3.40 -6.31 -27.65
CA ILE A 6 4.34 -5.53 -26.82
C ILE A 6 5.57 -6.37 -26.44
N HIS A 7 5.38 -7.65 -26.11
CA HIS A 7 6.49 -8.59 -25.86
C HIS A 7 7.41 -8.74 -27.07
N PHE A 8 6.83 -8.92 -28.26
CA PHE A 8 7.56 -9.04 -29.51
C PHE A 8 8.39 -7.76 -29.80
N LEU A 9 7.81 -6.58 -29.56
CA LEU A 9 8.49 -5.31 -29.81
C LEU A 9 9.64 -5.04 -28.83
N LEU A 10 9.53 -5.45 -27.56
CA LEU A 10 10.55 -5.18 -26.55
C LEU A 10 11.72 -6.16 -26.55
N GLU A 11 11.51 -7.41 -26.96
CA GLU A 11 12.60 -8.36 -27.17
C GLU A 11 13.47 -8.01 -28.40
N GLN A 12 12.88 -7.33 -29.38
CA GLN A 12 13.60 -6.89 -30.60
C GLN A 12 14.54 -5.71 -30.34
N GLU A 13 14.27 -4.85 -29.36
CA GLU A 13 15.02 -3.60 -29.16
C GLU A 13 16.30 -3.73 -28.31
N ASN A 14 16.52 -4.82 -27.55
CA ASN A 14 17.70 -4.87 -26.67
C ASN A 14 18.26 -6.28 -26.35
N PRO A 15 18.98 -6.92 -27.31
CA PRO A 15 19.46 -8.31 -27.17
C PRO A 15 20.56 -8.53 -26.10
N GLY A 16 21.06 -7.47 -25.45
CA GLY A 16 22.14 -7.56 -24.45
C GLY A 16 21.69 -7.56 -22.98
N ILE A 17 20.42 -7.27 -22.69
CA ILE A 17 19.91 -7.15 -21.32
C ILE A 17 19.20 -8.44 -20.91
N LYS A 18 19.68 -9.12 -19.85
CA LYS A 18 18.95 -10.26 -19.27
C LYS A 18 17.61 -9.77 -18.71
N ALA A 19 16.53 -10.07 -19.42
CA ALA A 19 15.18 -9.76 -18.98
C ALA A 19 14.86 -10.41 -17.62
N THR A 20 14.22 -9.65 -16.73
CA THR A 20 13.61 -10.20 -15.51
C THR A 20 12.49 -11.17 -15.88
N ARG A 21 12.15 -12.10 -14.99
CA ARG A 21 11.09 -13.10 -15.21
C ARG A 21 9.79 -12.68 -14.52
N PRO A 22 8.61 -13.14 -14.98
CA PRO A 22 7.36 -12.94 -14.27
C PRO A 22 7.44 -13.46 -12.82
N PRO A 23 6.81 -12.80 -11.83
CA PRO A 23 5.83 -11.71 -11.97
C PRO A 23 6.43 -10.29 -12.00
N GLU A 24 7.72 -10.12 -11.76
CA GLU A 24 8.36 -8.80 -11.61
C GLU A 24 8.74 -8.16 -12.94
N SER A 25 8.79 -8.95 -14.01
CA SER A 25 9.05 -8.46 -15.36
C SER A 25 7.88 -7.66 -15.92
N LEU A 26 8.13 -6.84 -16.94
CA LEU A 26 7.07 -6.16 -17.67
C LEU A 26 6.03 -7.14 -18.23
N VAL A 27 6.47 -8.32 -18.66
CA VAL A 27 5.56 -9.41 -19.06
C VAL A 27 4.66 -9.82 -17.89
N GLY A 28 5.22 -9.94 -16.68
CA GLY A 28 4.45 -10.17 -15.46
C GLY A 28 3.41 -9.09 -15.19
N GLN A 29 3.73 -7.82 -15.47
CA GLN A 29 2.80 -6.70 -15.32
C GLN A 29 1.62 -6.79 -16.30
N LEU A 30 1.86 -7.20 -17.55
CA LEU A 30 0.79 -7.47 -18.51
C LEU A 30 -0.04 -8.71 -18.14
N LEU A 31 0.59 -9.75 -17.57
CA LEU A 31 -0.12 -10.92 -17.06
C LEU A 31 -1.04 -10.56 -15.89
N TRP A 32 -0.65 -9.63 -15.02
CA TRP A 32 -1.53 -9.11 -13.97
C TRP A 32 -2.78 -8.44 -14.52
N ARG A 33 -2.63 -7.63 -15.58
CA ARG A 33 -3.75 -7.02 -16.27
C ARG A 33 -4.69 -8.08 -16.86
N ASP A 34 -4.15 -9.03 -17.62
CA ASP A 34 -4.94 -10.11 -18.24
C ASP A 34 -5.62 -10.98 -17.15
N PHE A 35 -4.96 -11.23 -16.02
CA PHE A 35 -5.53 -11.93 -14.88
C PHE A 35 -6.81 -11.26 -14.38
N PHE A 36 -6.79 -9.96 -14.09
CA PHE A 36 -7.96 -9.27 -13.56
C PHE A 36 -9.11 -9.18 -14.58
N HIS A 37 -8.82 -8.97 -15.86
CA HIS A 37 -9.86 -9.03 -16.91
C HIS A 37 -10.51 -10.41 -17.01
N LEU A 38 -9.73 -11.49 -16.93
CA LEU A 38 -10.27 -12.84 -16.93
C LEU A 38 -11.14 -13.08 -15.69
N GLN A 39 -10.71 -12.63 -14.51
CA GLN A 39 -11.51 -12.72 -13.29
C GLN A 39 -12.86 -12.00 -13.45
N GLN A 40 -12.86 -10.74 -13.89
CA GLN A 40 -14.09 -9.97 -14.14
C GLN A 40 -15.03 -10.68 -15.12
N SER A 41 -14.50 -11.31 -16.17
CA SER A 41 -15.32 -12.03 -17.16
C SER A 41 -16.05 -13.26 -16.60
N GLN A 42 -15.60 -13.81 -15.47
CA GLN A 42 -16.11 -15.05 -14.88
C GLN A 42 -16.86 -14.83 -13.56
N ILE A 43 -16.81 -13.62 -13.00
CA ILE A 43 -17.37 -13.33 -11.68
C ILE A 43 -18.45 -12.29 -11.83
N GLU A 44 -19.69 -12.70 -11.55
CA GLU A 44 -20.81 -11.78 -11.41
C GLU A 44 -20.56 -10.81 -10.25
N HIS A 45 -21.03 -9.58 -10.41
CA HIS A 45 -20.87 -8.53 -9.40
C HIS A 45 -19.42 -8.25 -8.98
N TYR A 46 -18.45 -8.44 -9.89
CA TYR A 46 -17.00 -8.30 -9.61
C TYR A 46 -16.59 -6.98 -8.95
N HIS A 47 -17.30 -5.89 -9.24
CA HIS A 47 -16.99 -4.54 -8.76
C HIS A 47 -17.64 -4.18 -7.42
N GLN A 48 -18.27 -5.14 -6.75
CA GLN A 48 -18.94 -4.92 -5.47
C GLN A 48 -18.77 -6.12 -4.54
N ILE A 49 -19.11 -5.95 -3.26
CA ILE A 49 -19.10 -7.01 -2.26
C ILE A 49 -20.33 -7.91 -2.38
N ASP A 50 -21.50 -7.28 -2.53
CA ASP A 50 -22.77 -8.02 -2.62
C ASP A 50 -22.86 -8.83 -3.92
N GLY A 51 -23.26 -10.09 -3.82
CA GLY A 51 -23.31 -11.04 -4.94
C GLY A 51 -21.96 -11.55 -5.44
N ASN A 52 -20.84 -10.97 -4.99
CA ASN A 52 -19.51 -11.38 -5.46
C ASN A 52 -19.00 -12.62 -4.71
N ARG A 53 -19.05 -13.76 -5.40
CA ARG A 53 -18.71 -15.08 -4.84
C ARG A 53 -17.28 -15.24 -4.32
N ILE A 54 -16.32 -14.42 -4.78
CA ILE A 54 -14.93 -14.49 -4.31
C ILE A 54 -14.59 -13.44 -3.24
N CYS A 55 -15.43 -12.41 -3.11
CA CYS A 55 -15.18 -11.32 -2.19
C CYS A 55 -15.69 -11.68 -0.80
N ARG A 56 -14.79 -11.71 0.17
CA ARG A 56 -15.15 -11.86 1.57
C ARG A 56 -16.01 -10.69 2.01
N ASP A 57 -17.07 -11.02 2.73
CA ASP A 57 -17.95 -10.06 3.34
C ASP A 57 -17.50 -9.74 4.77
N PHE A 58 -16.88 -8.57 4.93
CA PHE A 58 -16.55 -8.01 6.23
C PHE A 58 -17.58 -6.96 6.63
N ASP A 59 -17.72 -6.73 7.93
CA ASP A 59 -18.55 -5.67 8.49
C ASP A 59 -17.88 -4.29 8.35
N TRP A 60 -17.56 -3.92 7.11
CA TRP A 60 -16.90 -2.66 6.79
C TRP A 60 -17.76 -1.47 7.19
N ARG A 61 -17.10 -0.38 7.60
CA ARG A 61 -17.77 0.92 7.66
C ARG A 61 -18.10 1.39 6.25
N LEU A 62 -19.26 2.04 6.09
CA LEU A 62 -19.75 2.50 4.79
C LEU A 62 -19.80 1.38 3.74
N LYS A 63 -20.18 0.16 4.16
CA LYS A 63 -20.43 -0.95 3.24
C LYS A 63 -21.62 -0.65 2.33
N ASP A 64 -22.70 -0.14 2.90
CA ASP A 64 -23.89 0.21 2.11
C ASP A 64 -23.71 1.59 1.48
N ARG A 65 -23.99 1.68 0.17
CA ARG A 65 -23.85 2.94 -0.59
C ARG A 65 -24.81 4.03 -0.09
N ASN A 66 -26.06 3.65 0.14
CA ASN A 66 -27.14 4.52 0.59
C ASN A 66 -27.89 3.83 1.72
N PRO A 67 -27.35 3.80 2.95
CA PRO A 67 -28.07 3.22 4.07
C PRO A 67 -29.34 4.04 4.31
N PRO A 68 -30.47 3.40 4.67
CA PRO A 68 -31.74 4.08 4.92
C PRO A 68 -31.65 5.10 6.06
N GLU A 69 -30.81 4.83 7.06
CA GLU A 69 -30.44 5.76 8.13
C GLU A 69 -28.93 5.71 8.36
N LYS A 70 -28.27 6.88 8.39
CA LYS A 70 -26.85 6.96 8.75
C LYS A 70 -26.73 7.02 10.27
N ASN A 71 -26.09 6.03 10.86
CA ASN A 71 -25.78 6.09 12.29
C ASN A 71 -24.56 7.01 12.54
N GLN A 72 -24.24 7.25 13.82
CA GLN A 72 -23.11 8.12 14.17
C GLN A 72 -21.76 7.57 13.67
N ASP A 73 -21.55 6.25 13.62
CA ASP A 73 -20.32 5.63 13.11
C ASP A 73 -20.18 5.85 11.60
N ASP A 74 -21.28 5.81 10.83
CA ASP A 74 -21.28 6.12 9.40
C ASP A 74 -20.94 7.59 9.15
N VAL A 75 -21.46 8.51 9.96
CA VAL A 75 -21.14 9.94 9.86
C VAL A 75 -19.66 10.19 10.11
N GLU A 76 -19.08 9.54 11.13
CA GLU A 76 -17.64 9.65 11.40
C GLU A 76 -16.80 8.97 10.31
N ALA A 77 -17.20 7.78 9.84
CA ALA A 77 -16.53 7.08 8.75
C ALA A 77 -16.53 7.91 7.46
N GLU A 78 -17.61 8.62 7.15
CA GLU A 78 -17.71 9.52 5.99
C GLU A 78 -16.74 10.71 6.12
N LYS A 79 -16.56 11.25 7.33
CA LYS A 79 -15.53 12.28 7.59
C LYS A 79 -14.13 11.71 7.38
N LEU A 80 -13.85 10.50 7.86
CA LEU A 80 -12.57 9.83 7.68
C LEU A 80 -12.28 9.54 6.19
N LEU A 81 -13.27 9.07 5.43
CA LEU A 81 -13.18 8.87 3.99
C LEU A 81 -12.84 10.18 3.26
N ARG A 82 -13.55 11.27 3.60
CA ARG A 82 -13.30 12.59 3.01
C ARG A 82 -11.91 13.14 3.35
N ALA A 83 -11.45 12.93 4.59
CA ALA A 83 -10.11 13.33 4.99
C ALA A 83 -9.05 12.54 4.20
N TRP A 84 -9.25 11.23 4.02
CA TRP A 84 -8.39 10.39 3.19
C TRP A 84 -8.40 10.82 1.72
N ALA A 85 -9.58 10.97 1.11
CA ALA A 85 -9.72 11.35 -0.30
C ALA A 85 -9.09 12.71 -0.63
N ASN A 86 -9.09 13.64 0.33
CA ASN A 86 -8.51 14.98 0.14
C ASN A 86 -7.05 15.11 0.60
N GLY A 87 -6.42 14.04 1.11
CA GLY A 87 -5.07 14.10 1.66
C GLY A 87 -4.95 15.04 2.86
N LEU A 88 -5.87 14.88 3.81
CA LEU A 88 -5.97 15.62 5.09
C LEU A 88 -6.05 14.66 6.29
N THR A 89 -5.41 13.49 6.19
CA THR A 89 -5.39 12.48 7.26
C THR A 89 -4.49 12.86 8.43
N GLY A 90 -3.60 13.82 8.25
CA GLY A 90 -2.57 14.17 9.23
C GLY A 90 -1.41 13.17 9.26
N PHE A 91 -1.36 12.23 8.31
CA PHE A 91 -0.21 11.36 8.03
C PHE A 91 0.46 11.83 6.75
N PRO A 92 1.60 12.55 6.83
CA PRO A 92 2.18 13.27 5.68
C PRO A 92 2.46 12.38 4.46
N TRP A 93 2.84 11.13 4.67
CA TRP A 93 3.05 10.17 3.59
C TRP A 93 1.75 9.81 2.84
N ILE A 94 0.67 9.54 3.57
CA ILE A 94 -0.64 9.22 2.97
C ILE A 94 -1.19 10.46 2.27
N ASP A 95 -1.07 11.63 2.91
CA ASP A 95 -1.57 12.88 2.37
C ASP A 95 -0.82 13.30 1.10
N ALA A 96 0.50 13.18 1.07
CA ALA A 96 1.29 13.49 -0.11
C ALA A 96 0.91 12.59 -1.30
N ILE A 97 0.68 11.29 -1.06
CA ILE A 97 0.25 10.35 -2.10
C ILE A 97 -1.15 10.72 -2.63
N MET A 98 -2.11 10.99 -1.75
CA MET A 98 -3.48 11.34 -2.17
C MET A 98 -3.54 12.70 -2.88
N ARG A 99 -2.68 13.64 -2.49
CA ARG A 99 -2.54 14.92 -3.19
C ARG A 99 -1.88 14.75 -4.55
N GLN A 100 -0.84 13.92 -4.67
CA GLN A 100 -0.26 13.54 -5.97
C GLN A 100 -1.33 12.98 -6.90
N LEU A 101 -2.11 12.00 -6.42
CA LEU A 101 -3.22 11.41 -7.17
C LEU A 101 -4.19 12.49 -7.68
N LYS A 102 -4.55 13.44 -6.81
CA LYS A 102 -5.49 14.50 -7.17
C LYS A 102 -4.94 15.52 -8.17
N THR A 103 -3.63 15.79 -8.14
CA THR A 103 -3.00 16.78 -9.03
C THR A 103 -2.57 16.19 -10.38
N GLU A 104 -2.15 14.93 -10.39
CA GLU A 104 -1.50 14.30 -11.56
C GLU A 104 -2.33 13.16 -12.15
N GLY A 105 -3.33 12.67 -11.42
CA GLY A 105 -4.16 11.55 -11.84
C GLY A 105 -3.49 10.18 -11.72
N TRP A 106 -2.31 10.12 -11.10
CA TRP A 106 -1.46 8.93 -11.03
C TRP A 106 -0.50 9.04 -9.81
N MET A 107 0.16 7.94 -9.38
CA MET A 107 0.83 7.86 -8.05
C MET A 107 2.19 7.14 -8.03
N SER A 108 3.32 7.80 -8.27
CA SER A 108 4.66 7.16 -8.15
C SER A 108 5.15 6.96 -6.71
N ALA A 109 4.70 7.80 -5.77
CA ALA A 109 5.38 8.01 -4.49
C ALA A 109 6.90 8.32 -4.63
N SER A 110 7.30 9.00 -5.71
CA SER A 110 8.67 9.40 -5.98
C SER A 110 8.74 10.64 -6.86
N LEU A 111 9.66 11.57 -6.55
CA LEU A 111 9.91 12.77 -7.36
C LEU A 111 10.65 12.49 -8.68
N VAL A 112 11.07 11.24 -8.94
CA VAL A 112 11.76 10.86 -10.19
C VAL A 112 10.90 11.13 -11.43
N ASP A 113 9.58 11.30 -11.28
CA ASP A 113 8.65 11.58 -12.37
C ASP A 113 8.53 13.05 -12.79
N LEU A 114 9.02 14.01 -12.00
CA LEU A 114 8.92 15.44 -12.33
C LEU A 114 10.00 15.89 -13.33
N SER A 115 10.69 14.95 -13.99
CA SER A 115 11.67 15.26 -15.02
C SER A 115 10.96 15.65 -16.33
N PRO A 116 11.19 16.86 -16.90
CA PRO A 116 10.48 17.37 -18.08
C PRO A 116 10.85 16.67 -19.41
N ARG A 117 11.41 15.46 -19.37
CA ARG A 117 11.94 14.73 -20.54
C ARG A 117 11.31 13.34 -20.73
N ARG A 118 10.01 13.15 -20.49
CA ARG A 118 9.35 11.87 -20.76
C ARG A 118 8.39 11.94 -21.93
N SER A 119 8.50 10.94 -22.80
CA SER A 119 7.56 10.70 -23.88
C SER A 119 6.34 9.92 -23.37
N GLN A 120 5.23 9.95 -24.11
CA GLN A 120 3.99 9.23 -23.75
C GLN A 120 4.19 7.70 -23.62
N ALA A 121 5.21 7.14 -24.28
CA ALA A 121 5.60 5.73 -24.17
C ALA A 121 6.32 5.41 -22.85
N ASP A 122 7.10 6.36 -22.30
CA ASP A 122 7.77 6.20 -21.01
C ASP A 122 6.76 6.15 -19.85
N ASN A 123 5.64 6.85 -19.98
CA ASN A 123 4.55 6.83 -19.00
C ASN A 123 3.91 5.44 -18.92
N LEU A 124 3.69 4.77 -20.05
CA LEU A 124 3.16 3.40 -20.09
C LEU A 124 4.12 2.37 -19.46
N LEU A 125 5.42 2.50 -19.71
CA LEU A 125 6.43 1.62 -19.10
C LEU A 125 6.58 1.88 -17.59
N PHE A 126 6.35 3.12 -17.15
CA PHE A 126 6.40 3.53 -15.75
C PHE A 126 5.13 3.20 -14.95
N CYS A 127 3.95 3.18 -15.58
CA CYS A 127 2.68 2.69 -15.00
C CYS A 127 2.81 1.28 -14.40
N PHE A 128 3.69 0.46 -14.98
CA PHE A 128 3.98 -0.92 -14.57
C PHE A 128 5.17 -1.04 -13.59
N SER A 129 5.76 0.07 -13.15
CA SER A 129 6.90 0.04 -12.24
C SER A 129 6.48 -0.34 -10.82
N HIS A 130 7.28 -1.18 -10.16
CA HIS A 130 7.00 -1.70 -8.82
C HIS A 130 6.71 -0.61 -7.76
N SER A 131 7.34 0.56 -7.87
CA SER A 131 7.16 1.68 -6.93
C SER A 131 5.79 2.36 -7.02
N HIS A 132 5.21 2.44 -8.22
CA HIS A 132 3.87 3.01 -8.46
C HIS A 132 2.76 2.23 -7.73
N HIS A 133 2.87 0.90 -7.73
CA HIS A 133 1.96 0.04 -6.99
C HIS A 133 2.09 0.22 -5.48
N LEU A 134 3.30 0.47 -4.96
CA LEU A 134 3.51 0.63 -3.51
C LEU A 134 2.80 1.85 -2.92
N ALA A 135 2.64 2.94 -3.69
CA ALA A 135 1.85 4.09 -3.28
C ALA A 135 0.37 3.72 -3.10
N ARG A 136 -0.21 3.06 -4.12
CA ARG A 136 -1.58 2.54 -4.10
C ARG A 136 -1.78 1.55 -2.95
N HIS A 137 -0.82 0.65 -2.72
CA HIS A 137 -0.86 -0.29 -1.60
C HIS A 137 -0.90 0.43 -0.25
N SER A 138 -0.08 1.47 -0.07
CA SER A 138 -0.01 2.23 1.18
C SER A 138 -1.35 2.88 1.51
N VAL A 139 -1.95 3.60 0.56
CA VAL A 139 -3.21 4.34 0.81
C VAL A 139 -4.43 3.42 0.87
N ALA A 140 -4.48 2.35 0.05
CA ALA A 140 -5.57 1.37 0.11
C ALA A 140 -5.53 0.56 1.41
N CYS A 141 -4.34 0.17 1.87
CA CYS A 141 -4.18 -0.48 3.16
C CYS A 141 -4.57 0.46 4.31
N PHE A 142 -4.22 1.75 4.24
CA PHE A 142 -4.60 2.72 5.26
C PHE A 142 -6.13 2.87 5.38
N LEU A 143 -6.82 3.03 4.24
CA LEU A 143 -8.28 3.18 4.19
C LEU A 143 -9.04 1.93 4.67
N THR A 144 -8.58 0.75 4.28
CA THR A 144 -9.32 -0.50 4.52
C THR A 144 -8.82 -1.19 5.80
N ARG A 145 -8.17 -2.35 5.67
CA ARG A 145 -7.77 -3.26 6.75
C ARG A 145 -6.67 -2.73 7.69
N GLY A 146 -6.10 -1.56 7.41
CA GLY A 146 -4.93 -1.05 8.12
C GLY A 146 -5.29 -0.11 9.26
N HIS A 147 -6.15 0.89 9.01
CA HIS A 147 -6.40 1.96 10.00
C HIS A 147 -7.85 2.46 10.03
N LEU A 148 -8.52 2.69 8.89
CA LEU A 148 -9.86 3.30 8.92
C LEU A 148 -11.03 2.29 8.90
N TYR A 149 -10.78 1.06 8.44
CA TYR A 149 -11.78 -0.01 8.32
C TYR A 149 -12.99 0.35 7.45
N ILE A 150 -12.76 1.14 6.40
CA ILE A 150 -13.78 1.57 5.44
C ILE A 150 -13.82 0.58 4.27
N SER A 151 -15.02 0.36 3.69
CA SER A 151 -15.20 -0.54 2.55
C SER A 151 -14.27 -0.17 1.39
N TRP A 152 -13.68 -1.19 0.77
CA TRP A 152 -12.81 -1.02 -0.39
C TRP A 152 -13.58 -0.45 -1.60
N GLU A 153 -14.90 -0.63 -1.65
CA GLU A 153 -15.75 -0.04 -2.70
C GLU A 153 -15.71 1.49 -2.65
N ARG A 154 -15.71 2.08 -1.45
CA ARG A 154 -15.61 3.54 -1.27
C ARG A 154 -14.25 4.08 -1.73
N GLY A 155 -13.19 3.30 -1.51
CA GLY A 155 -11.86 3.62 -2.03
C GLY A 155 -11.79 3.49 -3.55
N ALA A 156 -12.41 2.45 -4.10
CA ALA A 156 -12.49 2.21 -5.54
C ALA A 156 -13.20 3.36 -6.27
N GLU A 157 -14.28 3.91 -5.71
CA GLU A 157 -14.97 5.09 -6.24
C GLU A 157 -14.07 6.32 -6.31
N VAL A 158 -13.31 6.61 -5.24
CA VAL A 158 -12.37 7.74 -5.27
C VAL A 158 -11.28 7.54 -6.33
N PHE A 159 -10.84 6.30 -6.54
CA PHE A 159 -9.88 5.97 -7.59
C PHE A 159 -10.50 6.04 -8.98
N ASP A 160 -11.78 5.71 -9.13
CA ASP A 160 -12.57 5.85 -10.35
C ASP A 160 -12.57 7.31 -10.83
N ASP A 161 -12.77 8.24 -9.89
CA ASP A 161 -12.84 9.68 -10.19
C ASP A 161 -11.46 10.30 -10.51
N LEU A 162 -10.38 9.77 -9.93
CA LEU A 162 -9.07 10.43 -9.95
C LEU A 162 -8.04 9.77 -10.85
N LEU A 163 -8.09 8.46 -11.08
CA LEU A 163 -7.05 7.76 -11.85
C LEU A 163 -7.22 7.96 -13.35
N ILE A 164 -6.20 8.48 -14.02
CA ILE A 164 -6.18 8.62 -15.48
C ILE A 164 -5.96 7.28 -16.20
N ASP A 165 -5.35 6.33 -15.51
CA ASP A 165 -5.08 4.97 -16.01
C ASP A 165 -6.11 3.95 -15.50
N LEU A 166 -7.29 4.45 -15.13
CA LEU A 166 -8.39 3.63 -14.63
C LEU A 166 -8.75 2.52 -15.63
N ASP A 167 -8.63 1.30 -15.14
CA ASP A 167 -9.23 0.12 -15.76
C ASP A 167 -10.15 -0.52 -14.71
N PRO A 168 -11.47 -0.63 -14.97
CA PRO A 168 -12.43 -1.13 -13.98
C PRO A 168 -12.06 -2.51 -13.42
N ALA A 169 -11.49 -3.40 -14.24
CA ALA A 169 -11.10 -4.74 -13.82
C ALA A 169 -9.94 -4.67 -12.82
N LEU A 170 -8.92 -3.87 -13.15
CA LEU A 170 -7.76 -3.71 -12.30
C LEU A 170 -8.12 -2.95 -11.03
N ASN A 171 -8.97 -1.93 -11.10
CA ASN A 171 -9.38 -1.15 -9.95
C ASN A 171 -10.07 -2.07 -8.91
N ALA A 172 -11.15 -2.76 -9.30
CA ALA A 172 -11.85 -3.67 -8.40
C ALA A 172 -10.95 -4.82 -7.88
N GLY A 173 -10.18 -5.44 -8.78
CA GLY A 173 -9.28 -6.54 -8.44
C GLY A 173 -8.20 -6.15 -7.43
N ASN A 174 -7.55 -5.00 -7.63
CA ASN A 174 -6.52 -4.50 -6.72
C ASN A 174 -7.12 -4.04 -5.38
N TRP A 175 -8.29 -3.42 -5.37
CA TRP A 175 -8.96 -3.04 -4.12
C TRP A 175 -9.35 -4.25 -3.28
N MET A 176 -9.91 -5.31 -3.91
CA MET A 176 -10.17 -6.58 -3.23
C MET A 176 -8.89 -7.25 -2.71
N TRP A 177 -7.80 -7.17 -3.46
CA TRP A 177 -6.49 -7.68 -3.05
C TRP A 177 -5.96 -6.95 -1.82
N LEU A 178 -5.93 -5.62 -1.87
CA LEU A 178 -5.28 -4.79 -0.86
C LEU A 178 -6.07 -4.72 0.45
N SER A 179 -7.40 -4.82 0.38
CA SER A 179 -8.29 -4.98 1.53
C SER A 179 -8.27 -6.38 2.14
N ALA A 180 -7.62 -7.34 1.48
CA ALA A 180 -7.64 -8.76 1.81
C ALA A 180 -9.06 -9.37 1.76
N SER A 181 -9.93 -8.82 0.92
CA SER A 181 -11.25 -9.37 0.60
C SER A 181 -11.19 -10.52 -0.39
N ALA A 182 -10.22 -10.53 -1.31
CA ALA A 182 -9.94 -11.66 -2.21
C ALA A 182 -8.45 -11.73 -2.56
N TYR A 183 -8.00 -12.86 -3.12
CA TYR A 183 -6.62 -13.14 -3.58
C TYR A 183 -5.53 -13.16 -2.50
N PHE A 184 -5.41 -12.10 -1.70
CA PHE A 184 -4.46 -11.96 -0.61
C PHE A 184 -5.11 -12.21 0.75
N GLN A 185 -4.49 -13.06 1.56
CA GLN A 185 -5.06 -13.49 2.85
C GLN A 185 -4.21 -13.08 4.07
N GLN A 186 -3.00 -12.56 3.87
CA GLN A 186 -2.12 -12.17 4.97
C GLN A 186 -2.48 -10.78 5.51
N TYR A 187 -3.72 -10.62 5.99
CA TYR A 187 -4.29 -9.35 6.46
C TYR A 187 -3.45 -8.69 7.59
N PHE A 188 -2.65 -9.46 8.33
CA PHE A 188 -1.74 -8.99 9.38
C PHE A 188 -0.53 -8.21 8.85
N ARG A 189 -0.22 -8.28 7.55
CA ARG A 189 0.87 -7.50 6.92
C ARG A 189 0.36 -6.09 6.58
N VAL A 190 0.32 -5.22 7.57
CA VAL A 190 -0.17 -3.83 7.44
C VAL A 190 1.00 -2.89 7.11
N TYR A 191 0.78 -1.98 6.16
CA TYR A 191 1.74 -0.93 5.82
C TYR A 191 1.72 0.16 6.90
N SER A 192 2.88 0.52 7.44
CA SER A 192 2.98 1.64 8.38
C SER A 192 2.93 2.97 7.63
N PRO A 193 2.01 3.89 7.96
CA PRO A 193 1.92 5.19 7.30
C PRO A 193 3.11 6.11 7.64
N ILE A 194 3.96 5.71 8.59
CA ILE A 194 5.12 6.49 9.05
C ILE A 194 6.42 5.85 8.53
N GLN A 195 6.62 4.56 8.79
CA GLN A 195 7.90 3.91 8.50
C GLN A 195 8.09 3.60 7.02
N PHE A 196 7.00 3.38 6.29
CA PHE A 196 7.08 2.91 4.91
C PHE A 196 7.71 3.95 3.99
N GLY A 197 7.21 5.19 3.99
CA GLY A 197 7.78 6.27 3.17
C GLY A 197 9.23 6.58 3.55
N LYS A 198 9.56 6.59 4.85
CA LYS A 198 10.92 6.83 5.36
C LYS A 198 11.97 5.87 4.79
N LYS A 199 11.58 4.64 4.41
CA LYS A 199 12.47 3.66 3.78
C LYS A 199 12.93 4.10 2.39
N PHE A 200 12.06 4.74 1.62
CA PHE A 200 12.31 5.10 0.22
C PHE A 200 12.74 6.56 0.06
N ASP A 201 12.25 7.45 0.92
CA ASP A 201 12.60 8.87 0.95
C ASP A 201 12.91 9.31 2.39
N PRO A 202 14.13 9.06 2.90
CA PRO A 202 14.50 9.43 4.26
C PRO A 202 14.46 10.94 4.56
N ASN A 203 14.54 11.79 3.55
CA ASN A 203 14.53 13.25 3.68
C ASN A 203 13.11 13.84 3.68
N GLY A 204 12.15 13.08 3.14
CA GLY A 204 10.76 13.49 2.96
C GLY A 204 10.60 14.51 1.84
N ASP A 205 11.44 14.48 0.82
CA ASP A 205 11.38 15.41 -0.30
C ASP A 205 10.05 15.28 -1.07
N PHE A 206 9.54 14.06 -1.21
CA PHE A 206 8.21 13.79 -1.78
C PHE A 206 7.11 14.47 -0.96
N ILE A 207 7.15 14.34 0.37
CA ILE A 207 6.20 14.98 1.28
C ILE A 207 6.29 16.51 1.15
N ARG A 208 7.50 17.07 1.10
CA ARG A 208 7.69 18.53 0.98
C ARG A 208 7.14 19.10 -0.33
N HIS A 209 7.08 18.28 -1.37
CA HIS A 209 6.54 18.69 -2.66
C HIS A 209 5.01 18.76 -2.63
N TYR A 210 4.33 17.67 -2.25
CA TYR A 210 2.87 17.59 -2.28
C TYR A 210 2.17 18.15 -1.02
N CYS A 211 2.91 18.29 0.08
CA CYS A 211 2.49 18.98 1.30
C CYS A 211 3.42 20.19 1.56
N PRO A 212 3.32 21.26 0.75
CA PRO A 212 4.22 22.42 0.83
C PRO A 212 4.16 23.14 2.19
N GLU A 213 3.07 23.02 2.93
CA GLU A 213 2.97 23.51 4.31
C GLU A 213 3.99 22.85 5.25
N LEU A 214 4.43 21.62 4.95
CA LEU A 214 5.46 20.89 5.71
C LEU A 214 6.87 21.10 5.16
N LYS A 215 7.06 21.95 4.14
CA LYS A 215 8.34 22.15 3.43
C LYS A 215 9.52 22.49 4.35
N HIS A 216 9.27 23.20 5.45
CA HIS A 216 10.31 23.62 6.40
C HIS A 216 10.43 22.73 7.65
N PHE A 217 9.65 21.65 7.76
CA PHE A 217 9.79 20.73 8.89
C PHE A 217 11.14 20.01 8.86
N PRO A 218 11.85 19.88 9.98
CA PRO A 218 13.08 19.10 10.02
C PRO A 218 12.82 17.64 9.61
N LYS A 219 13.80 17.00 8.93
CA LYS A 219 13.69 15.61 8.45
C LYS A 219 13.28 14.60 9.53
N GLN A 220 13.64 14.86 10.79
CA GLN A 220 13.32 13.97 11.91
C GLN A 220 11.82 13.90 12.23
N PHE A 221 11.03 14.90 11.83
CA PHE A 221 9.60 14.99 12.11
C PHE A 221 8.71 14.89 10.86
N ILE A 222 9.28 14.90 9.65
CA ILE A 222 8.50 15.01 8.40
C ILE A 222 7.49 13.87 8.19
N TYR A 223 7.76 12.68 8.74
CA TYR A 223 6.87 11.52 8.67
C TYR A 223 5.92 11.39 9.89
N GLN A 224 6.18 12.14 10.96
CA GLN A 224 5.41 12.06 12.21
C GLN A 224 5.37 13.45 12.85
N VAL A 225 4.48 14.31 12.35
CA VAL A 225 4.36 15.71 12.76
C VAL A 225 3.49 15.92 14.02
N ARG A 226 3.36 14.91 14.90
CA ARG A 226 2.39 14.98 16.02
C ARG A 226 2.78 16.01 17.10
N THR A 227 1.79 16.49 17.85
CA THR A 227 1.91 17.39 19.02
C THR A 227 1.58 16.66 20.32
N PHE A 228 2.39 16.87 21.35
CA PHE A 228 2.14 16.31 22.67
C PHE A 228 1.03 17.09 23.37
N PHE A 229 -0.04 16.43 23.80
CA PHE A 229 -0.82 16.88 24.95
C PHE A 229 -0.32 16.09 26.16
N ALA A 230 0.48 16.72 27.00
CA ALA A 230 0.84 16.14 28.29
C ALA A 230 -0.43 16.00 29.11
N SER A 231 -0.99 14.79 29.21
CA SER A 231 -1.93 14.50 30.28
C SER A 231 -1.15 14.58 31.59
N LEU A 232 -1.48 15.57 32.42
CA LEU A 232 -0.84 15.90 33.70
C LEU A 232 -0.93 14.79 34.77
N SER A 233 -1.32 13.58 34.41
CA SER A 233 -1.67 12.48 35.32
C SER A 233 -0.68 11.31 35.34
N SER A 234 0.48 11.41 34.69
CA SER A 234 1.52 10.38 34.79
C SER A 234 2.84 10.94 35.33
N PRO A 235 3.22 10.62 36.58
CA PRO A 235 4.48 11.05 37.13
C PRO A 235 5.60 10.15 36.59
N SER A 236 6.49 10.74 35.81
CA SER A 236 7.82 10.26 35.39
C SER A 236 7.90 9.04 34.45
N PRO A 237 8.52 9.16 33.25
CA PRO A 237 8.97 8.02 32.46
C PRO A 237 10.37 7.56 32.91
N PRO A 238 10.63 6.24 33.03
CA PRO A 238 11.98 5.71 33.16
C PRO A 238 12.63 5.67 31.77
N PHE A 239 13.91 6.06 31.66
CA PHE A 239 14.75 6.06 30.43
C PHE A 239 14.51 7.21 29.42
N PRO A 240 15.51 7.58 28.61
CA PRO A 240 15.42 8.74 27.72
C PRO A 240 14.41 8.43 26.61
N PHE A 241 13.17 8.88 26.79
CA PHE A 241 12.19 8.94 25.72
C PHE A 241 12.74 9.92 24.67
N VAL A 242 13.15 9.40 23.52
CA VAL A 242 13.37 10.21 22.32
C VAL A 242 12.00 10.79 21.97
N PHE A 243 11.72 12.05 22.30
CA PHE A 243 10.47 12.69 21.93
C PHE A 243 10.38 12.76 20.39
N TRP A 244 9.61 11.86 19.79
CA TRP A 244 9.42 11.68 18.35
C TRP A 244 8.38 12.65 17.75
N GLU A 245 8.00 13.68 18.51
CA GLU A 245 6.97 14.66 18.17
C GLU A 245 7.59 16.05 17.99
N ALA A 246 7.07 16.84 17.06
CA ALA A 246 7.62 18.16 16.77
C ALA A 246 7.25 19.14 17.89
N PRO A 247 8.22 19.63 18.71
CA PRO A 247 7.91 20.59 19.76
C PRO A 247 7.34 21.89 19.17
N MET A 248 6.56 22.65 19.95
CA MET A 248 5.98 23.91 19.49
C MET A 248 7.00 24.90 18.94
N ALA A 249 8.22 24.93 19.50
CA ALA A 249 9.32 25.74 18.99
C ALA A 249 9.70 25.34 17.54
N VAL A 250 9.70 24.05 17.22
CA VAL A 250 10.00 23.54 15.87
C VAL A 250 8.88 23.89 14.90
N GLN A 251 7.61 23.74 15.32
CA GLN A 251 6.45 24.05 14.48
C GLN A 251 6.39 25.54 14.13
N LYS A 252 6.61 26.42 15.13
CA LYS A 252 6.71 27.87 14.92
C LYS A 252 7.88 28.22 13.99
N LYS A 253 9.04 27.58 14.16
CA LYS A 253 10.20 27.78 13.27
C LYS A 253 9.93 27.30 11.83
N ALA A 254 9.20 26.20 11.68
CA ALA A 254 8.77 25.67 10.39
C ALA A 254 7.60 26.44 9.77
N LYS A 255 7.03 27.42 10.49
CA LYS A 255 5.87 28.22 10.07
C LYS A 255 4.61 27.38 9.78
N CYS A 256 4.48 26.23 10.43
CA CYS A 256 3.29 25.39 10.30
C CYS A 256 3.00 24.74 11.65
N VAL A 257 1.90 25.20 12.27
CA VAL A 257 1.38 24.68 13.54
C VAL A 257 0.39 23.57 13.24
N ILE A 258 0.56 22.41 13.87
CA ILE A 258 -0.24 21.22 13.60
C ILE A 258 -1.59 21.35 14.31
N GLY A 259 -2.67 21.14 13.55
CA GLY A 259 -4.04 21.50 13.90
C GLY A 259 -4.52 22.82 13.30
N GLU A 260 -3.61 23.67 12.81
CA GLU A 260 -3.94 24.95 12.16
C GLU A 260 -3.46 24.98 10.71
N GLY A 261 -2.14 24.84 10.49
CA GLY A 261 -1.50 24.85 9.17
C GLY A 261 -1.44 23.49 8.48
N TYR A 262 -1.56 22.40 9.24
CA TYR A 262 -1.67 21.03 8.73
C TYR A 262 -2.50 20.19 9.72
N PRO A 263 -3.40 19.30 9.28
CA PRO A 263 -4.31 18.58 10.17
C PRO A 263 -3.58 17.70 11.19
N LYS A 264 -4.22 17.52 12.36
CA LYS A 264 -3.83 16.49 13.31
C LYS A 264 -4.15 15.10 12.72
N PRO A 265 -3.43 14.04 13.12
CA PRO A 265 -3.77 12.69 12.72
C PRO A 265 -5.23 12.38 13.02
N ILE A 266 -5.96 11.90 12.02
CA ILE A 266 -7.40 11.57 12.14
C ILE A 266 -7.66 10.33 13.00
N VAL A 267 -6.62 9.52 13.26
CA VAL A 267 -6.67 8.33 14.10
C VAL A 267 -5.37 8.15 14.88
N GLU A 268 -5.46 7.50 16.05
CA GLU A 268 -4.29 6.99 16.75
C GLU A 268 -3.79 5.72 16.07
N GLU A 269 -2.54 5.70 15.59
CA GLU A 269 -2.08 4.71 14.61
C GLU A 269 -2.13 3.29 15.18
N LYS A 270 -1.66 3.14 16.42
CA LYS A 270 -1.56 1.85 17.08
C LYS A 270 -2.94 1.28 17.40
N GLU A 271 -3.82 2.09 18.00
CA GLU A 271 -5.17 1.68 18.39
C GLU A 271 -6.01 1.33 17.15
N ALA A 272 -5.97 2.18 16.12
CA ALA A 272 -6.68 1.96 14.87
C ALA A 272 -6.22 0.67 14.17
N ARG A 273 -4.92 0.40 14.16
CA ARG A 273 -4.34 -0.82 13.61
C ARG A 273 -4.77 -2.06 14.40
N GLU A 274 -4.70 -2.01 15.73
CA GLU A 274 -5.11 -3.13 16.59
C GLU A 274 -6.59 -3.46 16.41
N GLU A 275 -7.44 -2.44 16.35
CA GLU A 275 -8.88 -2.60 16.09
C GLU A 275 -9.18 -3.19 14.70
N CYS A 276 -8.52 -2.68 13.65
CA CYS A 276 -8.66 -3.24 12.31
C CYS A 276 -8.25 -4.72 12.27
N LEU A 277 -7.11 -5.08 12.88
CA LEU A 277 -6.65 -6.46 12.93
C LEU A 277 -7.61 -7.39 13.70
N ARG A 278 -8.22 -6.88 14.78
CA ARG A 278 -9.26 -7.60 15.53
C ARG A 278 -10.48 -7.87 14.65
N ARG A 279 -11.04 -6.84 14.02
CA ARG A 279 -12.20 -6.95 13.11
C ARG A 279 -11.91 -7.84 11.90
N MET A 280 -10.71 -7.73 11.29
CA MET A 280 -10.28 -8.64 10.22
C MET A 280 -10.24 -10.09 10.70
N LYS A 281 -9.66 -10.36 11.88
CA LYS A 281 -9.61 -11.72 12.44
C LYS A 281 -11.00 -12.30 12.65
N GLU A 282 -11.93 -11.51 13.18
CA GLU A 282 -13.33 -11.91 13.37
C GLU A 282 -14.04 -12.17 12.04
N GLY A 283 -13.88 -11.28 11.07
CA GLY A 283 -14.43 -11.45 9.74
C GLY A 283 -13.90 -12.69 9.00
N TYR A 284 -12.61 -12.98 9.13
CA TYR A 284 -12.01 -14.20 8.60
C TYR A 284 -12.55 -15.46 9.29
N ALA A 285 -12.84 -15.39 10.60
CA ALA A 285 -13.45 -16.51 11.32
C ALA A 285 -14.90 -16.78 10.90
N GLN A 286 -15.65 -15.75 10.51
CA GLN A 286 -17.01 -15.89 9.97
C GLN A 286 -17.03 -16.51 8.56
N ASN A 287 -15.97 -16.28 7.77
CA ASN A 287 -15.79 -16.84 6.42
C ASN A 287 -16.99 -16.62 5.47
N ARG A 288 -17.61 -15.42 5.55
CA ARG A 288 -18.74 -15.01 4.70
C ARG A 288 -18.27 -14.44 3.36
N TYR A 289 -19.08 -14.60 2.32
CA TYR A 289 -18.83 -14.11 0.95
C TYR A 289 -20.13 -13.60 0.31
N GLY A 290 -20.03 -12.65 -0.63
CA GLY A 290 -21.09 -12.32 -1.62
C GLY A 290 -22.46 -11.95 -1.06
N ALA A 291 -22.55 -11.03 -0.10
CA ALA A 291 -23.64 -10.97 0.85
C ALA A 291 -25.07 -10.71 0.34
N SER A 292 -25.81 -11.77 0.01
CA SER A 292 -27.24 -11.90 0.33
C SER A 292 -27.48 -13.07 1.28
N SER A 293 -28.29 -12.82 2.31
CA SER A 293 -28.74 -13.78 3.32
C SER A 293 -29.23 -15.09 2.69
N GLY A 294 -28.41 -16.15 2.77
CA GLY A 294 -28.80 -17.50 2.31
C GLY A 294 -27.70 -18.36 1.68
N ALA A 295 -26.50 -17.84 1.41
CA ALA A 295 -25.44 -18.65 0.82
C ALA A 295 -24.84 -19.64 1.85
N ARG A 296 -25.06 -20.94 1.62
CA ARG A 296 -24.44 -22.03 2.39
C ARG A 296 -22.90 -21.91 2.30
N PRO A 297 -22.16 -22.36 3.33
CA PRO A 297 -20.72 -22.52 3.23
C PRO A 297 -20.40 -23.34 1.98
N LEU A 298 -19.39 -22.92 1.20
CA LEU A 298 -18.90 -23.66 0.04
C LEU A 298 -18.69 -25.13 0.44
N GLU A 299 -19.57 -25.99 -0.06
CA GLU A 299 -19.47 -27.42 0.14
C GLU A 299 -18.23 -27.90 -0.61
N ASN A 300 -17.42 -28.68 0.09
CA ASN A 300 -16.10 -29.10 -0.33
C ASN A 300 -16.23 -30.16 -1.44
N THR A 301 -16.61 -29.76 -2.65
CA THR A 301 -16.58 -30.62 -3.82
C THR A 301 -15.13 -30.86 -4.21
N ARG A 302 -14.51 -31.83 -3.52
CA ARG A 302 -13.49 -32.67 -4.13
C ARG A 302 -14.12 -33.19 -5.41
N HIS A 303 -13.46 -33.00 -6.56
CA HIS A 303 -13.32 -33.93 -7.68
C HIS A 303 -12.72 -33.14 -8.86
N GLY A 304 -11.39 -33.14 -8.91
CA GLY A 304 -10.51 -32.58 -9.94
C GLY A 304 -9.05 -32.83 -9.53
N PRO A 305 -8.14 -33.25 -10.43
CA PRO A 305 -6.93 -33.94 -10.04
C PRO A 305 -5.98 -33.05 -9.24
N SER A 306 -5.56 -33.57 -8.08
CA SER A 306 -4.59 -32.98 -7.16
C SER A 306 -3.24 -32.78 -7.85
N LEU A 307 -2.89 -31.53 -8.16
CA LEU A 307 -1.50 -31.14 -8.30
C LEU A 307 -0.95 -30.86 -6.90
N SER A 308 -0.26 -31.85 -6.34
CA SER A 308 0.38 -31.78 -5.04
C SER A 308 1.41 -30.64 -5.01
N PRO A 309 1.47 -29.81 -3.96
CA PRO A 309 2.61 -28.91 -3.74
C PRO A 309 3.88 -29.75 -3.51
N PRO A 310 5.07 -29.31 -3.96
CA PRO A 310 6.31 -30.00 -3.67
C PRO A 310 6.57 -30.01 -2.14
N PRO A 311 7.12 -31.10 -1.58
CA PRO A 311 7.30 -31.23 -0.14
C PRO A 311 8.33 -30.24 0.40
N PRO A 312 8.21 -29.81 1.67
CA PRO A 312 9.20 -28.95 2.30
C PRO A 312 10.51 -29.71 2.51
N SER A 313 11.63 -29.13 2.07
CA SER A 313 12.96 -29.65 2.37
C SER A 313 13.25 -29.47 3.87
N ASN A 314 13.34 -30.58 4.60
CA ASN A 314 13.79 -30.62 5.99
C ASN A 314 15.26 -30.18 6.11
N SER A 315 15.54 -29.04 6.74
CA SER A 315 16.85 -28.76 7.33
C SER A 315 16.77 -28.86 8.86
N SER A 316 16.87 -30.08 9.36
CA SER A 316 17.07 -30.34 10.80
C SER A 316 18.46 -29.87 11.22
N LYS A 317 18.50 -29.14 12.34
CA LYS A 317 19.71 -28.75 13.08
C LYS A 317 20.64 -29.95 13.27
N ARG A 318 21.84 -29.92 12.67
CA ARG A 318 22.99 -30.76 13.08
C ARG A 318 23.97 -29.91 13.88
N LYS A 319 24.29 -30.40 15.08
CA LYS A 319 25.31 -29.85 15.99
C LYS A 319 26.67 -29.78 15.30
N LEU A 320 27.35 -28.67 15.54
CA LEU A 320 28.72 -28.39 15.10
C LEU A 320 29.71 -29.26 15.92
N ALA A 321 30.52 -30.06 15.24
CA ALA A 321 31.75 -30.62 15.77
C ALA A 321 32.92 -29.98 15.01
N THR A 322 33.86 -29.36 15.73
CA THR A 322 35.14 -28.88 15.22
C THR A 322 36.02 -30.05 14.79
N PRO A 323 36.76 -29.95 13.67
CA PRO A 323 38.20 -29.71 13.81
C PRO A 323 38.87 -28.89 12.69
N THR A 324 39.81 -28.03 13.12
CA THR A 324 41.12 -27.66 12.53
C THR A 324 41.37 -27.77 11.02
N SER A 325 41.57 -26.61 10.37
CA SER A 325 42.82 -26.24 9.65
C SER A 325 42.61 -24.91 8.88
N ASN A 326 43.64 -24.04 8.88
CA ASN A 326 43.59 -22.68 8.34
C ASN A 326 43.37 -22.62 6.81
N PRO A 327 42.67 -21.60 6.28
CA PRO A 327 42.50 -21.37 4.85
C PRO A 327 43.66 -20.57 4.22
N PRO A 328 44.00 -20.78 2.93
CA PRO A 328 44.90 -19.90 2.19
C PRO A 328 44.17 -18.65 1.68
N ALA A 329 44.88 -17.53 1.69
CA ALA A 329 44.41 -16.19 1.37
C ALA A 329 43.95 -16.02 -0.10
N GLN A 330 42.79 -15.38 -0.33
CA GLN A 330 42.41 -14.86 -1.64
C GLN A 330 42.54 -13.33 -1.68
N LYS A 331 43.31 -12.89 -2.68
CA LYS A 331 43.67 -11.51 -3.04
C LYS A 331 42.43 -10.66 -3.34
N GLN A 332 42.40 -9.46 -2.77
CA GLN A 332 41.51 -8.37 -3.18
C GLN A 332 41.91 -7.86 -4.57
N LEU A 333 40.98 -7.87 -5.52
CA LEU A 333 41.07 -7.08 -6.74
C LEU A 333 40.47 -5.69 -6.46
N LYS A 334 41.35 -4.71 -6.23
CA LYS A 334 41.02 -3.29 -6.24
C LYS A 334 41.13 -2.77 -7.68
N LEU A 335 40.03 -2.30 -8.25
CA LEU A 335 40.06 -1.52 -9.49
C LEU A 335 40.39 -0.05 -9.13
N ASN A 336 41.55 0.40 -9.62
CA ASN A 336 42.06 1.76 -9.47
C ASN A 336 41.64 2.57 -10.71
N PHE A 337 40.89 3.66 -10.52
CA PHE A 337 40.67 4.66 -11.55
C PHE A 337 41.86 5.63 -11.57
N ARG A 338 42.59 5.68 -12.69
CA ARG A 338 43.47 6.81 -13.04
C ARG A 338 43.29 7.20 -14.50
N SER A 339 42.87 8.45 -14.65
CA SER A 339 43.07 9.40 -15.76
C SER A 339 44.11 9.00 -16.81
N ILE A 340 43.71 9.10 -18.08
CA ILE A 340 44.59 9.52 -19.18
C ILE A 340 43.86 10.64 -19.95
N ALA A 341 44.68 11.62 -20.35
CA ALA A 341 44.37 12.92 -20.92
C ALA A 341 43.55 12.91 -22.21
#